data_AF-A0A520CB63-F1
#
_entry.id   AF-A0A520CB63-F1
#
_cell.length_a   1.000
_cell.length_b   1.000
_cell.length_c   1.000
_cell.angle_alpha   90.00
_cell.angle_beta   90.00
_cell.angle_gamma   90.00
#
_symmetry.space_group_name_H-M   'P 1'
#
loop_
_entity.id
_entity.type
_entity.pdbx_description
1 polymer ?
#
loop_
_entity_poly.entity_id
_entity_poly.type
_entity_poly.pdbx_seq_one_letter_code
_entity_poly.pdbx_strand_id
1 'polypeptide(L)'
;MVWQQIYNPFGNMIISTALAAIPVIVMLGALGFFHIKAHIAAGMGLVAALLVAVFAYGMPVDMAGRAALLGGFTGLLPIGWIVLNIIFLHQLTEQNGSFKVLQDSLSGITEDRRIQLLL
;
A
#
# COMPACT_ATOMS: atom_id res chain seq x y z
N MET A 1 24.89 -14.07 -11.08
CA MET A 1 25.30 -14.43 -9.72
C MET A 1 24.09 -14.29 -8.81
N VAL A 2 23.83 -15.28 -7.95
CA VAL A 2 22.76 -15.21 -6.95
C VAL A 2 23.29 -14.40 -5.77
N TRP A 3 22.70 -13.23 -5.50
CA TRP A 3 23.01 -12.50 -4.28
C TRP A 3 22.39 -13.25 -3.10
N GLN A 4 23.18 -13.49 -2.06
CA GLN A 4 22.72 -14.12 -0.83
C GLN A 4 22.50 -13.03 0.22
N GLN A 5 21.27 -12.95 0.73
CA GLN A 5 20.93 -12.00 1.77
C GLN A 5 21.65 -12.36 3.08
N ILE A 6 22.53 -11.48 3.53
CA ILE A 6 23.19 -11.59 4.84
C ILE A 6 22.38 -10.75 5.82
N TYR A 7 21.69 -11.39 6.77
CA TYR A 7 20.83 -10.70 7.74
C TYR A 7 21.59 -9.91 8.80
N ASN A 8 22.86 -10.26 9.06
CA ASN A 8 23.71 -9.62 10.05
C ASN A 8 25.04 -9.13 9.44
N PRO A 9 25.03 -8.09 8.59
CA PRO A 9 26.25 -7.58 7.97
C PRO A 9 27.22 -6.95 8.98
N PHE A 10 26.73 -6.47 10.11
CA PHE A 10 27.53 -5.75 11.13
C PHE A 10 28.02 -6.64 12.29
N GLY A 11 27.74 -7.94 12.27
CA GLY A 11 28.05 -8.85 13.39
C GLY A 11 27.15 -8.65 14.63
N ASN A 12 26.39 -7.55 14.71
CA ASN A 12 25.40 -7.29 15.74
C ASN A 12 23.98 -7.29 15.17
N MET A 13 23.16 -8.22 15.65
CA MET A 13 21.77 -8.42 15.22
C MET A 13 20.88 -7.20 15.52
N ILE A 14 21.13 -6.49 16.62
CA ILE A 14 20.33 -5.32 17.03
C ILE A 14 20.54 -4.17 16.05
N ILE A 15 21.79 -3.89 15.71
CA ILE A 15 22.16 -2.81 14.77
C ILE A 15 21.59 -3.11 13.38
N SER A 16 21.78 -4.34 12.90
CA SER A 16 21.26 -4.77 11.60
C SER A 16 19.73 -4.65 11.56
N THR A 17 19.02 -5.06 12.61
CA THR A 17 17.56 -4.95 12.69
C THR A 17 17.10 -3.49 12.74
N ALA A 18 17.81 -2.63 13.49
CA ALA A 18 17.49 -1.20 13.55
C ALA A 18 17.64 -0.53 12.17
N LEU A 19 18.69 -0.86 11.41
CA LEU A 19 18.87 -0.38 10.03
C LEU A 19 17.77 -0.90 9.10
N ALA A 20 17.40 -2.18 9.22
CA ALA A 20 16.30 -2.76 8.44
C ALA A 20 14.94 -2.10 8.71
N ALA A 21 14.74 -1.53 9.91
CA ALA A 21 13.50 -0.88 10.30
C ALA A 21 13.35 0.55 9.76
N ILE A 22 14.44 1.19 9.29
CA ILE A 22 14.43 2.58 8.81
C ILE A 22 13.32 2.86 7.79
N PRO A 23 13.13 2.05 6.73
CA PRO A 23 12.12 2.35 5.72
C PRO A 23 10.69 2.34 6.27
N VAL A 24 10.42 1.45 7.23
CA VAL A 24 9.13 1.34 7.91
C VAL A 24 8.88 2.57 8.78
N ILE A 25 9.90 2.99 9.55
CA ILE A 25 9.82 4.19 10.41
C ILE A 25 9.61 5.44 9.55
N VAL A 26 10.31 5.57 8.42
CA VAL A 26 10.14 6.70 7.49
C VAL A 26 8.71 6.73 6.93
N MET A 27 8.19 5.59 6.47
CA MET A 27 6.84 5.51 5.91
C MET A 27 5.77 5.81 6.96
N LEU A 28 5.84 5.15 8.13
CA LEU A 28 4.85 5.33 9.20
C LEU A 28 4.94 6.71 9.84
N GLY A 29 6.14 7.25 10.03
CA GLY A 29 6.34 8.61 10.52
C GLY A 29 5.76 9.65 9.56
N ALA A 30 6.00 9.49 8.25
CA ALA A 30 5.44 10.37 7.23
C ALA A 30 3.90 10.37 7.22
N LEU A 31 3.29 9.21 7.41
CA LEU A 31 1.83 9.06 7.38
C LEU A 31 1.18 9.49 8.70
N GLY A 32 1.70 9.02 9.84
CA GLY A 32 1.09 9.20 11.15
C GLY A 32 1.41 10.55 11.80
N PHE A 33 2.64 11.05 11.66
CA PHE A 33 3.04 12.31 12.29
C PHE A 33 2.91 13.49 11.33
N PHE A 34 3.47 13.37 10.13
CA PHE A 34 3.48 14.45 9.16
C PHE A 34 2.23 14.53 8.28
N HIS A 35 1.31 13.55 8.38
CA HIS A 35 0.05 13.50 7.61
C HIS A 35 0.27 13.70 6.10
N ILE A 36 1.38 13.18 5.59
CA ILE A 36 1.74 13.29 4.17
C ILE A 36 0.87 12.34 3.35
N LYS A 37 0.55 12.73 2.11
CA LYS A 37 -0.21 11.89 1.18
C LYS A 37 0.48 10.51 1.02
N ALA A 38 -0.33 9.46 1.04
CA ALA A 38 0.15 8.07 1.05
C ALA A 38 1.14 7.73 -0.07
N HIS A 39 0.94 8.25 -1.29
CA HIS A 39 1.85 8.02 -2.41
C HIS A 39 3.23 8.64 -2.20
N ILE A 40 3.32 9.80 -1.55
CA ILE A 40 4.59 10.46 -1.24
C ILE A 40 5.28 9.72 -0.09
N ALA A 41 4.54 9.32 0.94
CA ALA A 41 5.06 8.52 2.06
C ALA A 41 5.62 7.17 1.57
N ALA A 42 4.92 6.49 0.66
CA ALA A 42 5.40 5.27 0.01
C ALA A 42 6.68 5.52 -0.82
N GLY A 43 6.75 6.64 -1.55
CA GLY A 43 7.96 7.03 -2.28
C GLY A 43 9.16 7.25 -1.37
N MET A 44 8.98 7.95 -0.24
CA MET A 44 10.06 8.16 0.75
C MET A 44 10.51 6.84 1.39
N GLY A 45 9.56 5.97 1.75
CA GLY A 45 9.86 4.63 2.26
C GLY A 45 10.64 3.79 1.25
N LEU A 46 10.28 3.85 -0.04
CA LEU A 46 10.99 3.15 -1.11
C LEU A 46 12.44 3.65 -1.26
N VAL A 47 12.64 4.97 -1.27
CA VAL A 47 13.99 5.56 -1.34
C VAL A 47 14.82 5.13 -0.13
N ALA A 48 14.25 5.19 1.08
CA ALA A 48 14.93 4.72 2.29
C ALA A 48 15.29 3.22 2.21
N ALA A 49 14.38 2.37 1.71
CA ALA A 49 14.63 0.95 1.52
C ALA A 49 15.78 0.69 0.53
N LEU A 50 15.82 1.41 -0.59
CA LEU A 50 16.90 1.29 -1.58
C LEU A 50 18.25 1.71 -1.00
N LEU A 51 18.28 2.82 -0.26
CA LEU A 51 19.51 3.30 0.39
C LEU A 51 20.03 2.26 1.40
N VAL A 52 19.16 1.73 2.26
CA VAL A 52 19.55 0.72 3.25
C VAL A 52 20.01 -0.57 2.56
N ALA A 53 19.29 -1.05 1.55
CA ALA A 53 19.64 -2.28 0.83
C ALA A 53 21.01 -2.18 0.14
N VAL A 54 21.30 -1.06 -0.52
CA VAL A 54 22.56 -0.88 -1.25
C VAL A 54 23.72 -0.59 -0.29
N PHE A 55 23.58 0.39 0.61
CA PHE A 55 24.69 0.87 1.42
C PHE A 55 24.94 0.04 2.69
N ALA A 56 23.88 -0.46 3.34
CA ALA A 56 24.04 -1.21 4.59
C ALA A 56 24.15 -2.73 4.38
N TYR A 57 23.44 -3.26 3.38
CA TYR A 57 23.41 -4.71 3.10
C TYR A 57 24.24 -5.12 1.88
N GLY A 58 24.87 -4.17 1.19
CA GLY A 58 25.74 -4.45 0.04
C GLY A 58 25.01 -5.09 -1.14
N MET A 59 23.69 -4.85 -1.27
CA MET A 59 22.92 -5.36 -2.38
C MET A 59 23.33 -4.65 -3.69
N PRO A 60 23.60 -5.37 -4.79
CA PRO A 60 23.88 -4.75 -6.08
C PRO A 60 22.73 -3.85 -6.53
N VAL A 61 23.03 -2.64 -6.99
CA VAL A 61 22.02 -1.62 -7.38
C VAL A 61 21.05 -2.16 -8.43
N ASP A 62 21.55 -2.89 -9.43
CA ASP A 62 20.72 -3.53 -10.46
C ASP A 62 19.70 -4.50 -9.86
N MET A 63 20.09 -5.23 -8.82
CA MET A 63 19.21 -6.19 -8.17
C MET A 63 18.21 -5.51 -7.24
N ALA A 64 18.64 -4.46 -6.52
CA ALA A 64 17.75 -3.65 -5.68
C ALA A 64 16.64 -2.99 -6.52
N GLY A 65 16.98 -2.44 -7.69
CA GLY A 65 16.01 -1.88 -8.63
C GLY A 65 15.03 -2.92 -9.17
N ARG A 66 15.53 -4.11 -9.56
CA ARG A 66 14.67 -5.22 -9.99
C ARG A 66 13.74 -5.71 -8.87
N ALA A 67 14.23 -5.79 -7.64
CA ALA A 67 13.43 -6.17 -6.48
C ALA A 67 12.34 -5.14 -6.18
N ALA A 68 12.66 -3.84 -6.28
CA ALA A 68 11.68 -2.77 -6.13
C ALA A 68 10.58 -2.83 -7.21
N LEU A 69 10.95 -3.05 -8.47
CA LEU A 69 9.97 -3.23 -9.55
C LEU A 69 9.12 -4.47 -9.35
N LEU A 70 9.75 -5.60 -9.00
CA LEU A 70 9.03 -6.84 -8.71
C LEU A 70 8.01 -6.61 -7.59
N GLY A 71 8.44 -6.02 -6.47
CA GLY A 71 7.55 -5.65 -5.36
C GLY A 71 6.41 -4.75 -5.80
N GLY A 72 6.71 -3.72 -6.58
CA GLY A 72 5.73 -2.78 -7.15
C GLY A 72 4.69 -3.48 -8.02
N PHE A 73 5.11 -4.32 -8.97
CA PHE A 73 4.18 -5.10 -9.80
C PHE A 73 3.39 -6.11 -8.99
N THR A 74 4.02 -6.83 -8.06
CA THR A 74 3.31 -7.80 -7.21
C THR A 74 2.31 -7.16 -6.26
N GLY A 75 2.50 -5.89 -5.89
CA GLY A 75 1.52 -5.14 -5.11
C GLY A 75 0.43 -4.53 -5.98
N LEU A 76 0.81 -3.89 -7.09
CA LEU A 76 -0.12 -3.16 -7.96
C LEU A 76 -1.04 -4.10 -8.73
N LEU A 77 -0.55 -5.24 -9.21
CA LEU A 77 -1.33 -6.13 -10.08
C LEU A 77 -2.53 -6.76 -9.34
N PRO A 78 -2.39 -7.34 -8.13
CA PRO A 78 -3.53 -7.87 -7.39
C PRO A 78 -4.48 -6.77 -6.88
N ILE A 79 -3.94 -5.68 -6.33
CA ILE A 79 -4.78 -4.58 -5.78
C ILE A 79 -5.51 -3.86 -6.92
N GLY A 80 -4.80 -3.55 -8.01
CA GLY A 80 -5.36 -2.91 -9.18
C GLY A 80 -6.43 -3.77 -9.84
N TRP A 81 -6.25 -5.09 -9.90
CA TRP A 81 -7.28 -5.99 -10.41
C TRP A 81 -8.55 -5.95 -9.56
N ILE A 82 -8.43 -5.94 -8.23
CA ILE A 82 -9.58 -5.82 -7.32
C ILE A 82 -10.30 -4.49 -7.53
N VAL A 83 -9.55 -3.38 -7.56
CA VAL A 83 -10.12 -2.03 -7.74
C VAL A 83 -10.81 -1.88 -9.10
N LEU A 84 -10.25 -2.45 -10.17
CA LEU A 84 -10.89 -2.41 -11.49
C LEU A 84 -12.23 -3.18 -11.47
N ASN A 85 -12.23 -4.40 -10.94
CA ASN A 85 -13.45 -5.22 -10.87
C ASN A 85 -14.53 -4.57 -10.01
N ILE A 86 -14.19 -3.93 -8.89
CA ILE A 86 -15.18 -3.28 -8.03
C ILE A 86 -15.75 -2.01 -8.67
N ILE A 87 -14.95 -1.22 -9.36
CA ILE A 87 -15.43 -0.05 -10.11
C ILE A 87 -16.36 -0.50 -11.25
N PHE A 88 -15.99 -1.56 -11.96
CA PHE A 88 -16.81 -2.14 -13.02
C PHE A 88 -18.15 -2.65 -12.48
N LEU A 89 -18.12 -3.40 -11.38
CA LEU A 89 -19.32 -3.90 -10.72
C LEU A 89 -20.21 -2.75 -10.23
N HIS A 90 -19.63 -1.71 -9.63
CA HIS A 90 -20.36 -0.53 -9.18
C HIS A 90 -21.10 0.14 -10.34
N GLN A 91 -20.40 0.41 -11.44
CA GLN A 91 -21.00 1.02 -12.63
C GLN A 91 -22.12 0.15 -13.23
N LEU A 92 -21.96 -1.18 -13.23
CA LEU A 92 -23.00 -2.11 -13.63
C LEU A 92 -24.24 -2.01 -12.71
N THR A 93 -24.04 -1.98 -11.39
CA THR A 93 -25.15 -1.89 -10.43
C THR A 93 -25.90 -0.55 -10.49
N GLU A 94 -25.19 0.54 -10.79
CA GLU A 94 -25.79 1.85 -11.02
C GLU A 94 -26.61 1.87 -12.31
N GLN A 95 -26.03 1.39 -13.43
CA GLN A 95 -26.72 1.40 -14.73
C GLN A 95 -27.92 0.45 -14.77
N ASN A 96 -27.84 -0.70 -14.11
CA ASN A 96 -28.96 -1.67 -14.04
C ASN A 96 -30.03 -1.27 -13.02
N GLY A 97 -29.89 -0.13 -12.32
CA GLY A 97 -30.84 0.34 -11.31
C GLY A 97 -30.90 -0.53 -10.04
N SER A 98 -30.10 -1.60 -9.95
CA SER A 98 -30.04 -2.47 -8.77
C SER A 98 -29.58 -1.70 -7.54
N PHE A 99 -28.71 -0.70 -7.71
CA PHE A 99 -28.30 0.19 -6.62
C PHE A 99 -29.48 0.98 -6.05
N LYS A 100 -30.38 1.45 -6.92
CA LYS A 100 -31.59 2.18 -6.53
C LYS A 100 -32.58 1.29 -5.79
N VAL A 101 -32.78 0.05 -6.25
CA VAL A 101 -33.61 -0.95 -5.55
C VAL A 101 -33.05 -1.26 -4.16
N LEU A 102 -31.72 -1.32 -4.02
CA LEU A 102 -31.03 -1.49 -2.74
C LEU A 102 -31.25 -0.28 -1.81
N GLN A 103 -31.12 0.93 -2.34
CA GLN A 103 -31.35 2.18 -1.61
C GLN A 103 -32.82 2.30 -1.16
N ASP A 104 -33.77 2.00 -2.04
CA ASP A 104 -35.21 2.00 -1.74
C ASP A 104 -35.56 0.97 -0.66
N SER A 105 -35.00 -0.24 -0.76
CA SER A 105 -35.21 -1.31 0.25
C SER A 105 -34.63 -0.96 1.62
N LEU A 106 -33.46 -0.31 1.66
CA LEU A 106 -32.87 0.17 2.91
C LEU A 106 -33.66 1.35 3.51
N SER A 107 -34.15 2.24 2.65
CA SER A 107 -34.98 3.37 3.06
C SER A 107 -36.36 2.94 3.58
N GLY A 108 -36.88 1.80 3.12
CA GLY A 108 -38.11 1.19 3.65
C GLY A 108 -37.97 0.62 5.07
N ILE A 109 -36.76 0.43 5.59
CA ILE A 109 -36.51 -0.10 6.95
C ILE A 109 -36.51 1.04 8.01
N THR A 110 -36.45 2.31 7.59
CA THR A 110 -36.46 3.48 8.48
C THR A 110 -37.35 4.58 7.93
N GLU A 111 -38.46 4.88 8.62
CA GLU A 111 -39.38 5.98 8.28
C GLU A 111 -38.82 7.37 8.68
N ASP A 112 -37.65 7.42 9.32
CA ASP A 112 -37.07 8.66 9.82
C ASP A 112 -36.38 9.44 8.70
N ARG A 113 -37.13 10.43 8.16
CA ARG A 113 -36.73 11.37 7.10
C ARG A 113 -35.34 11.99 7.27
N ARG A 114 -34.82 12.07 8.49
CA ARG A 114 -33.51 12.66 8.79
C ARG A 114 -32.35 11.77 8.34
N ILE A 115 -32.50 10.46 8.48
CA ILE A 115 -31.47 9.48 8.07
C ILE A 115 -31.50 9.29 6.55
N GLN A 116 -32.67 9.44 5.94
CA GLN A 116 -32.88 9.32 4.49
C GLN A 116 -32.22 10.46 3.67
N LEU A 117 -31.89 11.59 4.29
CA LEU A 117 -31.19 12.73 3.65
C LEU A 117 -29.66 12.55 3.57
N LEU A 118 -29.10 11.57 4.27
CA LEU A 118 -27.65 11.28 4.32
C LEU A 118 -27.24 10.06 3.48
N LEU A 119 -28.21 9.30 2.96
CA LEU A 119 -28.06 8.11 2.11
C LEU A 119 -28.21 8.46 0.63
#